data_AF-A0A4Q6EJP4-F1
#
_entry.id   AF-A0A4Q6EJP4-F1
#
_cell.length_a   1.000
_cell.length_b   1.000
_cell.length_c   1.000
_cell.angle_alpha   90.00
_cell.angle_beta   90.00
_cell.angle_gamma   90.00
#
_symmetry.space_group_name_H-M   'P 1'
#
loop_
_entity.id
_entity.type
_entity.pdbx_description
1 polymer ?
#
loop_
_entity_poly.entity_id
_entity_poly.type
_entity_poly.pdbx_seq_one_letter_code
_entity_poly.pdbx_strand_id
1 'polypeptide(L)'
;MSIDFYQSSILPFAGIIIKICKAYTNSQEDFEDYYQEVCLQIWRSKDNFREQCKWSTWVYRVSLNVCLTLLKKEKRNGQTYFTSDVLPDVVTTENRAFEDESLNQLYIAIRHLSEVDRAIILLYLEEKPYQEIAEVLDTNANNIAVRVGRIKERLKKILDGKIN
;
A
#
# COMPACT_ATOMS: atom_id res chain seq x y z
N MET A 1 9.90 5.17 21.17
CA MET A 1 8.67 4.36 21.15
C MET A 1 8.75 3.34 22.27
N SER A 2 7.74 3.22 23.14
CA SER A 2 7.74 2.15 24.16
C SER A 2 7.41 0.80 23.51
N ILE A 3 7.97 -0.28 24.05
CA ILE A 3 7.68 -1.65 23.59
C ILE A 3 6.19 -1.96 23.69
N ASP A 4 5.54 -1.56 24.79
CA ASP A 4 4.11 -1.79 25.02
C ASP A 4 3.23 -1.12 23.95
N PHE A 5 3.59 0.10 23.53
CA PHE A 5 2.85 0.80 22.47
C PHE A 5 2.99 0.06 21.14
N TYR A 6 4.21 -0.36 20.79
CA TYR A 6 4.43 -1.12 19.57
C TYR A 6 3.59 -2.41 19.55
N GLN A 7 3.63 -3.19 20.64
CA GLN A 7 2.92 -4.46 20.75
C GLN A 7 1.39 -4.31 20.72
N SER A 8 0.85 -3.27 21.35
CA SER A 8 -0.61 -3.06 21.44
C SER A 8 -1.20 -2.32 20.24
N SER A 9 -0.45 -1.38 19.66
CA SER A 9 -1.01 -0.38 18.74
C SER A 9 -0.45 -0.45 17.32
N ILE A 10 0.68 -1.14 17.10
CA ILE A 10 1.30 -1.27 15.77
C ILE A 10 1.32 -2.72 15.31
N LEU A 11 1.86 -3.64 16.13
CA LEU A 11 2.05 -5.04 15.79
C LEU A 11 0.76 -5.75 15.32
N PRO A 12 -0.43 -5.51 15.90
CA PRO A 12 -1.68 -6.12 15.42
C PRO A 12 -2.06 -5.71 13.99
N PHE A 13 -1.48 -4.61 13.49
CA PHE A 13 -1.72 -4.05 12.16
C PHE A 13 -0.51 -4.21 11.24
N ALA A 14 0.54 -4.92 11.67
CA ALA A 14 1.77 -5.09 10.92
C ALA A 14 1.53 -5.66 9.51
N GLY A 15 0.58 -6.58 9.34
CA GLY A 15 0.24 -7.15 8.02
C GLY A 15 -0.16 -6.08 7.00
N ILE A 16 -0.97 -5.09 7.40
CA ILE A 16 -1.40 -4.00 6.52
C ILE A 16 -0.22 -3.06 6.24
N ILE A 17 0.58 -2.75 7.27
CA ILE A 17 1.74 -1.88 7.14
C ILE A 17 2.75 -2.48 6.16
N ILE A 18 3.06 -3.77 6.33
CA ILE A 18 3.97 -4.53 5.47
C ILE A 18 3.49 -4.49 4.03
N LYS A 19 2.20 -4.77 3.79
CA LYS A 19 1.66 -4.79 2.43
C LYS A 19 1.74 -3.42 1.75
N ILE A 20 1.45 -2.34 2.48
CA ILE A 20 1.58 -0.98 1.97
C ILE A 20 3.05 -0.69 1.64
N CYS A 21 3.98 -0.92 2.57
CA CYS A 21 5.41 -0.65 2.33
C CYS A 21 5.91 -1.41 1.09
N LYS A 22 5.62 -2.72 0.98
CA LYS A 22 6.01 -3.53 -0.18
C LYS A 22 5.38 -3.08 -1.50
N ALA A 23 4.24 -2.40 -1.47
CA ALA A 23 3.62 -1.82 -2.66
C ALA A 23 4.34 -0.57 -3.20
N TYR A 24 5.23 0.03 -2.41
CA TYR A 24 5.97 1.24 -2.76
C TYR A 24 7.49 1.07 -2.75
N THR A 25 8.00 -0.13 -2.43
CA THR A 25 9.44 -0.42 -2.40
C THR A 25 9.85 -1.53 -3.38
N ASN A 26 11.13 -1.53 -3.73
CA ASN A 26 11.71 -2.48 -4.70
C ASN A 26 12.82 -3.35 -4.09
N SER A 27 13.38 -2.95 -2.95
CA SER A 27 14.38 -3.72 -2.23
C SER A 27 13.95 -4.01 -0.80
N GLN A 28 14.59 -5.00 -0.18
CA GLN A 28 14.40 -5.31 1.24
C GLN A 28 14.86 -4.15 2.13
N GLU A 29 15.93 -3.45 1.75
CA GLU A 29 16.45 -2.28 2.47
C GLU A 29 15.43 -1.13 2.46
N ASP A 30 14.91 -0.76 1.28
CA ASP A 30 13.86 0.27 1.19
C ASP A 30 12.62 -0.13 1.99
N PHE A 31 12.22 -1.41 1.93
CA PHE A 31 11.10 -1.91 2.70
C PHE A 31 11.29 -1.73 4.21
N GLU A 32 12.47 -2.09 4.73
CA GLU A 32 12.79 -1.94 6.15
C GLU A 32 12.80 -0.47 6.57
N ASP A 33 13.38 0.41 5.76
CA ASP A 33 13.38 1.86 5.98
C ASP A 33 11.96 2.43 5.99
N TYR A 34 11.12 2.04 5.03
CA TYR A 34 9.73 2.49 4.95
C TYR A 34 8.94 1.99 6.16
N TYR A 35 9.08 0.71 6.52
CA TYR A 35 8.37 0.12 7.64
C TYR A 35 8.74 0.83 8.96
N GLN A 36 10.02 1.08 9.18
CA GLN A 36 10.51 1.78 10.37
C GLN A 36 9.98 3.21 10.42
N GLU A 37 10.05 3.96 9.32
CA GLU A 37 9.54 5.33 9.26
C GLU A 37 8.02 5.37 9.48
N VAL A 38 7.26 4.42 8.92
CA VAL A 38 5.82 4.30 9.19
C VAL A 38 5.56 4.08 10.67
N CYS A 39 6.23 3.12 11.31
CA CYS A 39 6.06 2.85 12.73
C CYS A 39 6.40 4.09 13.59
N LEU A 40 7.47 4.80 13.23
CA LEU A 40 7.90 6.02 13.90
C LEU A 40 6.85 7.13 13.76
N GLN A 41 6.29 7.31 12.57
CA GLN A 41 5.27 8.32 12.30
C GLN A 41 3.95 8.01 13.00
N ILE A 42 3.54 6.74 13.07
CA ILE A 42 2.39 6.31 13.88
C ILE A 42 2.61 6.72 15.34
N TRP A 43 3.77 6.41 15.92
CA TRP A 43 4.07 6.76 17.32
C TRP A 43 4.13 8.28 17.57
N ARG A 44 4.71 9.04 16.63
CA ARG A 44 4.81 10.51 16.73
C ARG A 44 3.46 11.20 16.57
N SER A 45 2.57 10.66 15.75
CA SER A 45 1.29 11.28 15.42
C SER A 45 0.10 10.72 16.19
N LYS A 46 0.29 9.69 17.03
CA LYS A 46 -0.79 9.05 17.82
C LYS A 46 -1.67 10.04 18.59
N ASP A 47 -1.09 11.13 19.11
CA ASP A 47 -1.81 12.12 19.92
C ASP A 47 -2.74 13.00 19.07
N ASN A 48 -2.59 12.95 17.73
CA ASN A 48 -3.48 13.59 16.77
C ASN A 48 -4.64 12.69 16.32
N PHE A 49 -4.68 11.43 16.77
CA PHE A 49 -5.80 10.55 16.48
C PHE A 49 -7.02 10.98 17.28
N ARG A 50 -8.06 11.48 16.57
CA ARG A 50 -9.28 12.03 17.17
C ARG A 50 -10.47 11.06 17.18
N GLU A 51 -10.23 9.76 17.03
CA GLU A 51 -11.26 8.72 17.03
C GLU A 51 -12.40 8.90 16.00
N GLN A 52 -12.16 9.68 14.95
CA GLN A 52 -13.12 9.92 13.85
C GLN A 52 -13.22 8.74 12.87
N CYS A 53 -12.32 7.78 12.99
CA CYS A 53 -12.32 6.52 12.24
C CYS A 53 -11.71 5.43 13.13
N LYS A 54 -11.77 4.17 12.69
CA LYS A 54 -11.09 3.09 13.41
C LYS A 54 -9.58 3.34 13.45
N TRP A 55 -8.93 2.90 14.52
CA TRP A 55 -7.47 2.96 14.63
C TRP A 55 -6.77 2.28 13.43
N SER A 56 -7.30 1.15 12.96
CA SER A 56 -6.79 0.47 11.76
C SER A 56 -6.84 1.34 10.50
N THR A 57 -7.92 2.10 10.31
CA THR A 57 -8.09 3.02 9.20
C THR A 57 -7.08 4.17 9.28
N TRP A 58 -6.87 4.69 10.48
CA TRP A 58 -5.89 5.75 10.73
C TRP A 58 -4.45 5.26 10.52
N VAL A 59 -4.10 4.07 11.03
CA VAL A 59 -2.81 3.41 10.78
C VAL A 59 -2.58 3.28 9.27
N TYR A 60 -3.56 2.74 8.53
CA TYR A 60 -3.45 2.62 7.08
C TYR A 60 -3.19 3.98 6.43
N ARG A 61 -3.95 5.02 6.79
CA ARG A 61 -3.79 6.38 6.27
C ARG A 61 -2.37 6.90 6.53
N VAL A 62 -1.86 6.75 7.75
CA VAL A 62 -0.49 7.16 8.10
C VAL A 62 0.53 6.39 7.28
N SER A 63 0.41 5.06 7.20
CA SER A 63 1.31 4.21 6.42
C SER A 63 1.37 4.63 4.95
N LEU A 64 0.20 4.85 4.34
CA LEU A 64 0.11 5.28 2.95
C LEU A 64 0.76 6.66 2.74
N ASN A 65 0.44 7.63 3.59
CA ASN A 65 0.98 8.99 3.47
C ASN A 65 2.51 9.01 3.59
N VAL A 66 3.07 8.23 4.51
CA VAL A 66 4.52 8.08 4.67
C VAL A 66 5.15 7.46 3.43
N CYS A 67 4.62 6.34 2.95
CA CYS A 67 5.16 5.67 1.76
C CYS A 67 5.12 6.59 0.52
N LEU A 68 4.01 7.31 0.31
CA LEU A 68 3.89 8.27 -0.78
C LEU A 68 4.88 9.44 -0.66
N THR A 69 5.20 9.85 0.57
CA THR A 69 6.16 10.94 0.84
C THR A 69 7.59 10.49 0.55
N LEU A 70 7.97 9.30 1.01
CA LEU A 70 9.29 8.72 0.77
C LEU A 70 9.51 8.46 -0.72
N LEU A 71 8.53 7.88 -1.40
CA LEU A 71 8.61 7.62 -2.84
C LEU A 71 8.79 8.92 -3.66
N LYS A 72 8.09 10.00 -3.28
CA LYS A 72 8.28 11.31 -3.92
C LYS A 72 9.69 11.86 -3.69
N LYS A 73 10.26 11.64 -2.52
CA LYS A 73 11.62 12.06 -2.16
C LYS A 73 12.67 11.29 -2.97
N GLU A 74 12.53 9.98 -3.11
CA GLU A 74 13.40 9.15 -3.95
C GLU A 74 13.37 9.56 -5.42
N LYS A 75 12.17 9.74 -5.98
CA LYS A 75 11.99 10.22 -7.37
C LYS A 75 12.69 11.56 -7.59
N ARG A 76 12.65 12.47 -6.61
CA ARG A 76 13.33 13.78 -6.69
C ARG A 76 14.85 13.65 -6.61
N ASN A 77 15.35 12.68 -5.85
CA ASN A 77 16.78 12.44 -5.67
C ASN A 77 17.43 11.68 -6.84
N GLY A 78 16.68 11.42 -7.92
CA GLY A 78 17.19 10.70 -9.09
C GLY A 78 17.37 9.20 -8.87
N GLN A 79 16.90 8.67 -7.73
CA GLN A 79 16.79 7.23 -7.49
C GLN A 79 15.55 6.69 -8.20
N THR A 80 15.52 6.83 -9.52
CA THR A 80 14.54 6.13 -10.36
C THR A 80 15.00 4.69 -10.53
N TYR A 81 14.66 3.83 -9.58
CA TYR A 81 14.61 2.40 -9.80
C TYR A 81 13.39 2.10 -10.70
N PHE A 82 13.47 2.48 -11.98
CA PHE A 82 12.62 1.89 -13.00
C PHE A 82 13.19 0.52 -13.34
N THR A 83 12.33 -0.49 -13.29
CA THR A 83 12.62 -1.91 -13.56
C THR A 83 13.58 -2.56 -12.57
N SER A 84 13.00 -3.17 -11.54
CA SER A 84 13.36 -4.55 -11.26
C SER A 84 12.08 -5.35 -11.38
N ASP A 85 11.99 -6.18 -12.41
CA ASP A 85 10.94 -7.19 -12.63
C ASP A 85 10.96 -8.30 -11.58
N VAL A 86 11.67 -8.11 -10.48
CA VAL A 86 11.74 -9.05 -9.37
C VAL A 86 10.77 -8.56 -8.30
N LEU A 87 9.62 -9.23 -8.25
CA LEU A 87 8.72 -9.22 -7.10
C LEU A 87 9.57 -9.40 -5.83
N PRO A 88 9.62 -8.44 -4.90
CA PRO A 88 10.14 -8.71 -3.57
C PRO A 88 9.22 -9.76 -2.97
N ASP A 89 9.82 -10.91 -2.68
CA ASP A 89 9.17 -12.10 -2.16
C ASP A 89 8.07 -11.71 -1.16
N VAL A 90 6.83 -12.07 -1.50
CA VAL A 90 5.68 -11.82 -0.65
C VAL A 90 5.79 -12.77 0.53
N VAL A 91 6.59 -12.40 1.53
CA VAL A 91 6.59 -13.06 2.83
C VAL A 91 5.32 -12.64 3.56
N THR A 92 4.24 -13.34 3.25
CA THR A 92 3.27 -13.80 4.24
C THR A 92 3.34 -15.31 4.20
N THR A 93 3.52 -15.89 5.37
CA THR A 93 3.33 -17.30 5.74
C THR A 93 2.52 -18.08 4.70
N GLU A 94 3.11 -19.20 4.25
CA GLU A 94 2.65 -20.16 3.23
C GLU A 94 3.40 -20.05 1.90
N ASN A 95 4.47 -20.86 1.80
CA ASN A 95 5.17 -21.24 0.57
C ASN A 95 4.23 -21.93 -0.45
N ARG A 96 3.32 -21.15 -1.05
CA ARG A 96 2.50 -21.54 -2.22
C ARG A 96 2.37 -20.41 -3.26
N ALA A 97 2.97 -19.25 -3.04
CA ALA A 97 2.80 -18.06 -3.89
C ALA A 97 3.53 -18.11 -5.25
N PHE A 98 4.18 -19.23 -5.62
CA PHE A 98 5.02 -19.32 -6.82
C PHE A 98 4.44 -20.14 -7.98
N GLU A 99 3.17 -20.56 -7.94
CA GLU A 99 2.59 -21.35 -9.03
C GLU A 99 1.62 -20.58 -9.93
N ASP A 100 1.19 -19.36 -9.56
CA ASP A 100 0.17 -18.63 -10.30
C ASP A 100 0.75 -17.41 -11.03
N GLU A 101 1.24 -17.66 -12.25
CA GLU A 101 1.73 -16.66 -13.20
C GLU A 101 0.74 -15.48 -13.38
N SER A 102 -0.57 -15.76 -13.29
CA SER A 102 -1.60 -14.74 -13.45
C SER A 102 -1.61 -13.73 -12.28
N LEU A 103 -1.33 -14.18 -11.06
CA LEU A 103 -1.22 -13.31 -9.88
C LEU A 103 0.02 -12.41 -9.98
N ASN A 104 1.15 -12.96 -10.42
CA ASN A 104 2.38 -12.18 -10.62
C ASN A 104 2.16 -11.07 -11.65
N GLN A 105 1.53 -11.38 -12.78
CA GLN A 105 1.19 -10.39 -13.81
C GLN A 105 0.24 -9.30 -13.29
N LEU A 106 -0.74 -9.65 -12.45
CA LEU A 106 -1.62 -8.67 -11.82
C LEU A 106 -0.85 -7.71 -10.91
N TYR A 107 0.06 -8.21 -10.07
CA TYR A 107 0.86 -7.35 -9.19
C TYR A 107 1.80 -6.43 -9.97
N ILE A 108 2.38 -6.91 -11.07
CA ILE A 108 3.17 -6.09 -12.00
C ILE A 108 2.28 -4.99 -12.63
N ALA A 109 1.08 -5.33 -13.10
CA ALA A 109 0.15 -4.36 -13.66
C ALA A 109 -0.29 -3.29 -12.63
N ILE A 110 -0.49 -3.69 -11.37
CA ILE A 110 -0.82 -2.78 -10.26
C ILE A 110 0.30 -1.77 -10.01
N ARG A 111 1.57 -2.15 -10.19
CA ARG A 111 2.71 -1.22 -10.05
C ARG A 111 2.71 -0.12 -11.13
N HIS A 112 2.12 -0.37 -12.30
CA HIS A 112 1.95 0.63 -13.36
C HIS A 112 0.80 1.61 -13.13
N LEU A 113 -0.01 1.43 -12.07
CA LEU A 113 -1.04 2.38 -11.69
C LEU A 113 -0.45 3.65 -11.09
N SER A 114 -1.23 4.73 -11.07
CA SER A 114 -0.87 5.89 -10.26
C SER A 114 -0.81 5.48 -8.79
N GLU A 115 0.03 6.14 -7.99
CA GLU A 115 0.26 5.73 -6.59
C GLU A 115 -1.05 5.67 -5.77
N VAL A 116 -1.97 6.60 -6.03
CA VAL A 116 -3.28 6.61 -5.35
C VAL A 116 -4.19 5.50 -5.87
N ASP A 117 -4.17 5.21 -7.17
CA ASP A 117 -4.95 4.10 -7.74
C ASP A 117 -4.44 2.75 -7.24
N ARG A 118 -3.12 2.63 -7.04
CA ARG A 118 -2.47 1.48 -6.40
C ARG A 118 -3.00 1.26 -4.99
N ALA A 119 -3.08 2.32 -4.17
CA ALA A 119 -3.64 2.25 -2.83
C ALA A 119 -5.11 1.79 -2.83
N ILE A 120 -5.93 2.35 -3.72
CA ILE A 120 -7.35 2.00 -3.84
C ILE A 120 -7.52 0.51 -4.16
N ILE A 121 -6.80 0.01 -5.16
CA ILE A 121 -7.00 -1.37 -5.60
C ILE A 121 -6.46 -2.38 -4.59
N LEU A 122 -5.37 -2.07 -3.88
CA LEU A 122 -4.86 -2.95 -2.83
C LEU A 122 -5.86 -3.07 -1.68
N LEU A 123 -6.45 -1.96 -1.22
CA LEU A 123 -7.52 -2.01 -0.23
C LEU A 123 -8.76 -2.78 -0.71
N TYR A 124 -9.13 -2.60 -1.98
CA TYR A 124 -10.24 -3.32 -2.57
C TYR A 124 -10.01 -4.83 -2.62
N LEU A 125 -8.79 -5.27 -2.93
CA LEU A 125 -8.39 -6.67 -2.93
C LEU A 125 -8.34 -7.27 -1.51
N GLU A 126 -8.19 -6.45 -0.48
CA GLU A 126 -8.39 -6.83 0.93
C GLU A 126 -9.85 -6.84 1.37
N GLU A 127 -10.79 -6.77 0.42
CA GLU A 127 -12.23 -6.77 0.67
C GLU A 127 -12.71 -5.62 1.57
N LYS A 128 -11.95 -4.52 1.62
CA LYS A 128 -12.34 -3.34 2.39
C LYS A 128 -13.57 -2.67 1.76
N PRO A 129 -14.59 -2.31 2.55
CA PRO A 129 -15.76 -1.63 2.01
C PRO A 129 -15.36 -0.26 1.48
N TYR A 130 -16.03 0.20 0.41
CA TYR A 130 -15.72 1.49 -0.24
C TYR A 130 -15.74 2.68 0.72
N GLN A 131 -16.54 2.60 1.78
CA GLN A 131 -16.57 3.61 2.84
C GLN A 131 -15.24 3.69 3.61
N GLU A 132 -14.66 2.55 3.99
CA GLU A 132 -13.38 2.49 4.72
C GLU A 132 -12.23 2.94 3.81
N ILE A 133 -12.26 2.58 2.53
CA ILE A 133 -11.29 3.05 1.53
C ILE A 133 -11.38 4.57 1.37
N ALA A 134 -12.60 5.11 1.32
CA ALA A 134 -12.84 6.54 1.21
C ALA A 134 -12.32 7.29 2.45
N GLU A 135 -12.53 6.73 3.65
CA GLU A 135 -11.96 7.26 4.88
C GLU A 135 -10.44 7.26 4.85
N VAL A 136 -9.79 6.17 4.44
CA VAL A 136 -8.32 6.12 4.31
C VAL A 136 -7.81 7.25 3.42
N LEU A 137 -8.43 7.43 2.25
CA LEU A 137 -7.97 8.33 1.19
C LEU A 137 -8.53 9.75 1.28
N ASP A 138 -9.27 10.05 2.34
CA ASP A 138 -9.91 11.34 2.57
C ASP A 138 -10.78 11.79 1.39
N THR A 139 -11.66 10.89 0.95
CA THR A 139 -12.60 11.10 -0.17
C THR A 139 -13.98 10.53 0.16
N ASN A 140 -14.84 10.29 -0.84
CA ASN A 140 -16.16 9.68 -0.66
C ASN A 140 -16.30 8.33 -1.37
N ALA A 141 -17.19 7.47 -0.87
CA ALA A 141 -17.40 6.11 -1.38
C ALA A 141 -17.82 6.06 -2.86
N ASN A 142 -18.58 7.06 -3.34
CA ASN A 142 -18.97 7.14 -4.75
C ASN A 142 -17.75 7.37 -5.65
N ASN A 143 -16.82 8.23 -5.24
CA ASN A 143 -15.56 8.43 -5.93
C ASN A 143 -14.75 7.13 -5.98
N ILE A 144 -14.65 6.41 -4.86
CA ILE A 144 -13.97 5.11 -4.80
C ILE A 144 -14.61 4.12 -5.75
N ALA A 145 -15.93 3.97 -5.77
CA ALA A 145 -16.63 3.03 -6.64
C ALA A 145 -16.34 3.29 -8.14
N VAL A 146 -16.46 4.56 -8.57
CA VAL A 146 -16.14 4.97 -9.94
C VAL A 146 -14.68 4.70 -10.27
N ARG A 147 -13.79 5.01 -9.33
CA ARG A 147 -12.35 4.87 -9.51
C ARG A 147 -11.92 3.41 -9.57
N VAL A 148 -12.48 2.53 -8.73
CA VAL A 148 -12.27 1.08 -8.80
C VAL A 148 -12.69 0.54 -10.17
N GLY A 149 -13.83 0.97 -10.72
CA GLY A 149 -14.24 0.59 -12.08
C GLY A 149 -13.19 0.96 -13.13
N ARG A 150 -12.72 2.21 -13.12
CA ARG A 150 -11.67 2.70 -14.02
C ARG A 150 -10.34 1.96 -13.85
N ILE A 151 -9.96 1.65 -12.61
CA ILE A 151 -8.73 0.90 -12.31
C ILE A 151 -8.83 -0.51 -12.90
N LYS A 152 -9.95 -1.20 -12.70
CA LYS A 152 -10.17 -2.54 -13.28
C LYS A 152 -10.08 -2.53 -14.80
N GLU A 153 -10.69 -1.55 -15.46
CA GLU A 153 -10.57 -1.37 -16.92
C GLU A 153 -9.13 -1.14 -17.36
N ARG A 154 -8.37 -0.31 -16.62
CA ARG A 154 -6.96 -0.06 -16.90
C ARG A 154 -6.10 -1.31 -16.71
N LEU A 155 -6.29 -2.03 -15.61
CA LEU A 155 -5.59 -3.30 -15.36
C LEU A 155 -5.89 -4.32 -16.45
N LYS A 156 -7.15 -4.45 -16.87
CA LYS A 156 -7.53 -5.31 -17.99
C LYS A 156 -6.78 -4.95 -19.27
N LYS A 157 -6.66 -3.66 -19.61
CA LYS A 157 -5.90 -3.23 -20.80
C LYS A 157 -4.42 -3.57 -20.72
N ILE A 158 -3.81 -3.42 -19.54
CA ILE A 158 -2.40 -3.76 -19.29
C ILE A 158 -2.19 -5.27 -19.46
N LEU A 159 -3.07 -6.09 -18.85
CA LEU A 159 -2.99 -7.55 -18.91
C LEU A 159 -3.31 -8.12 -20.30
N ASP A 160 -4.25 -7.51 -21.03
CA ASP A 160 -4.59 -7.91 -22.41
C ASP A 160 -3.52 -7.47 -23.45
N GLY A 161 -2.41 -6.85 -23.02
CA GLY A 161 -1.35 -6.33 -23.89
C GLY A 161 -1.78 -5.16 -24.78
N LYS A 162 -2.94 -4.56 -24.52
CA LYS A 162 -3.50 -3.43 -25.27
C LYS A 162 -3.03 -2.11 -24.65
N ILE A 163 -1.73 -1.88 -24.66
CA ILE A 163 -1.16 -0.58 -24.37
C ILE A 163 -1.07 0.18 -25.70
N ASN A 164 -2.04 1.08 -25.93
CA ASN A 164 -1.89 2.20 -26.86
C ASN A 164 -1.53 3.44 -26.05
#